data_AF-A0A202BA72-F1
#
_entry.id   AF-A0A202BA72-F1
#
_cell.length_a   1.000
_cell.length_b   1.000
_cell.length_c   1.000
_cell.angle_alpha   90.00
_cell.angle_beta   90.00
_cell.angle_gamma   90.00
#
_symmetry.space_group_name_H-M   'P 1'
#
loop_
_entity.id
_entity.type
_entity.pdbx_description
1 polymer ?
#
loop_
_entity_poly.entity_id
_entity_poly.type
_entity_poly.pdbx_seq_one_letter_code
_entity_poly.pdbx_strand_id
1 'polypeptide(L)'
;MTYVASHTLAAGQAAEIKLKETVASYMSASLITLRRGMKAGDARAHMLGQLRDDDVPAQIFVTDDSGFLHGRLSLKTLLTERNDARPVCELMQPIDYSVEPGQLRRDVAPELQEKSPDTVPVVRGGKLAGALYEREIASLIRDEETDDAQRQGASLPLDTPYLATSPWALWKKRLPWLLLLFAAEAYTSTILQVFEEQLEAVIALAFFIPLLIGTGGNSGTQITSTLVRAMAVGEVGLRNLGAVLRKEVTTSVMIALAIGLVGLFRAWMLGVGNEVALVVCLTLVAITVWSAIVSSIIPMVLKKMRIDPAVVSAPFIATFIDGTGLVIYFNIAKLVIADLA
;
A
#
# COMPACT_ATOMS: atom_id res chain seq x y z
N MET A 1 31.54 26.89 -2.43
CA MET A 1 31.86 25.61 -1.74
C MET A 1 30.64 24.97 -1.07
N THR A 2 29.62 25.74 -0.67
CA THR A 2 28.42 25.26 0.05
C THR A 2 27.39 24.52 -0.82
N TYR A 3 27.30 24.82 -2.12
CA TYR A 3 26.31 24.24 -3.04
C TYR A 3 26.64 22.81 -3.49
N VAL A 4 27.93 22.47 -3.58
CA VAL A 4 28.38 21.12 -3.94
C VAL A 4 28.19 20.16 -2.75
N ALA A 5 28.44 20.64 -1.53
CA ALA A 5 28.29 19.85 -0.31
C ALA A 5 26.82 19.44 -0.04
N SER A 6 25.85 20.35 -0.26
CA SER A 6 24.43 20.05 -0.10
C SER A 6 23.91 19.06 -1.14
N HIS A 7 24.42 19.09 -2.37
CA HIS A 7 24.05 18.11 -3.40
C HIS A 7 24.64 16.73 -3.15
N THR A 8 25.88 16.62 -2.68
CA THR A 8 26.46 15.33 -2.26
C THR A 8 25.79 14.75 -1.03
N LEU A 9 25.34 15.57 -0.08
CA LEU A 9 24.58 15.11 1.09
C LEU A 9 23.17 14.63 0.71
N ALA A 10 22.48 15.36 -0.16
CA ALA A 10 21.16 14.96 -0.66
C ALA A 10 21.24 13.69 -1.53
N ALA A 11 22.29 13.54 -2.35
CA ALA A 11 22.53 12.33 -3.13
C ALA A 11 22.93 11.14 -2.24
N GLY A 12 23.73 11.37 -1.20
CA GLY A 12 24.07 10.37 -0.19
C GLY A 12 22.86 9.88 0.59
N GLN A 13 22.02 10.81 1.08
CA GLN A 13 20.75 10.47 1.74
C GLN A 13 19.78 9.75 0.79
N ALA A 14 19.66 10.19 -0.47
CA ALA A 14 18.81 9.50 -1.45
C ALA A 14 19.31 8.08 -1.78
N ALA A 15 20.62 7.86 -1.84
CA ALA A 15 21.20 6.54 -2.03
C ALA A 15 21.02 5.63 -0.80
N GLU A 16 21.13 6.20 0.41
CA GLU A 16 20.93 5.49 1.68
C GLU A 16 19.44 5.14 1.91
N ILE A 17 18.52 6.04 1.57
CA ILE A 17 17.07 5.77 1.53
C ILE A 17 16.76 4.65 0.53
N LYS A 18 17.38 4.69 -0.66
CA LYS A 18 17.20 3.64 -1.68
C LYS A 18 17.72 2.28 -1.22
N LEU A 19 18.70 2.23 -0.32
CA LEU A 19 19.22 0.99 0.27
C LEU A 19 18.29 0.43 1.34
N LYS A 20 17.69 1.28 2.20
CA LYS A 20 16.73 0.85 3.24
C LYS A 20 15.44 0.26 2.67
N GLU A 21 15.07 0.66 1.46
CA GLU A 21 13.89 0.10 0.78
C GLU A 21 14.20 -1.19 0.00
N THR A 22 15.41 -1.75 0.08
CA THR A 22 15.80 -2.95 -0.68
C THR A 22 15.90 -4.19 0.18
N VAL A 23 15.78 -5.37 -0.43
CA VAL A 23 16.01 -6.66 0.22
C VAL A 23 17.36 -6.71 0.95
N ALA A 24 18.40 -6.04 0.42
CA ALA A 24 19.73 -6.02 1.01
C ALA A 24 19.79 -5.46 2.44
N SER A 25 18.88 -4.55 2.84
CA SER A 25 18.87 -4.03 4.22
C SER A 25 18.26 -4.99 5.24
N TYR A 26 17.55 -6.01 4.77
CA TYR A 26 16.90 -7.02 5.62
C TYR A 26 17.63 -8.35 5.61
N MET A 27 18.43 -8.64 4.58
CA MET A 27 19.08 -9.95 4.46
C MET A 27 20.09 -10.22 5.57
N SER A 28 20.08 -11.45 6.07
CA SER A 28 21.15 -11.96 6.94
C SER A 28 22.31 -12.47 6.09
N ALA A 29 23.52 -12.03 6.44
CA ALA A 29 24.77 -12.55 5.88
C ALA A 29 25.33 -13.74 6.68
N SER A 30 24.74 -14.06 7.84
CA SER A 30 25.13 -15.20 8.66
C SER A 30 24.54 -16.48 8.08
N LEU A 31 25.19 -17.02 7.06
CA LEU A 31 24.72 -18.18 6.32
C LEU A 31 25.46 -19.44 6.76
N ILE A 32 24.70 -20.48 7.11
CA ILE A 32 25.22 -21.84 7.15
C ILE A 32 25.01 -22.44 5.77
N THR A 33 26.09 -22.91 5.15
CA THR A 33 26.05 -23.52 3.81
C THR A 33 26.74 -24.87 3.79
N LEU A 34 26.26 -25.75 2.92
CA LEU A 34 26.85 -27.08 2.69
C LEU A 34 27.30 -27.21 1.24
N ARG A 35 28.37 -28.00 1.02
CA ARG A 35 28.81 -28.34 -0.33
C ARG A 35 28.01 -29.51 -0.87
N ARG A 36 27.69 -29.46 -2.18
CA ARG A 36 26.94 -30.52 -2.88
C ARG A 36 27.51 -31.93 -2.69
N GLY A 37 28.85 -32.03 -2.68
CA GLY A 37 29.56 -33.30 -2.57
C GLY A 37 29.81 -33.80 -1.14
N MET A 38 29.42 -33.04 -0.11
CA MET A 38 29.55 -33.50 1.27
C MET A 38 28.66 -34.73 1.50
N LYS A 39 29.16 -35.67 2.29
CA LYS A 39 28.36 -36.79 2.78
C LYS A 39 27.52 -36.34 3.97
N ALA A 40 26.37 -36.98 4.21
CA ALA A 40 25.44 -36.58 5.27
C ALA A 40 26.10 -36.52 6.66
N GLY A 41 26.99 -37.45 6.99
CA GLY A 41 27.74 -37.44 8.24
C GLY A 41 28.67 -36.21 8.37
N ASP A 42 29.47 -35.95 7.33
CA ASP A 42 30.39 -34.81 7.29
C ASP A 42 29.62 -33.47 7.30
N ALA A 43 28.48 -33.41 6.61
CA ALA A 43 27.62 -32.23 6.57
C ALA A 43 27.04 -31.89 7.95
N ARG A 44 26.62 -32.89 8.75
CA ARG A 44 26.19 -32.66 10.13
C ARG A 44 27.32 -32.13 11.00
N ALA A 45 28.51 -32.73 10.93
CA ALA A 45 29.66 -32.27 11.68
C ALA A 45 30.08 -30.85 11.27
N HIS A 46 30.06 -30.55 9.98
CA HIS A 46 30.38 -29.23 9.44
C HIS A 46 29.39 -28.16 9.92
N MET A 47 28.09 -28.46 9.86
CA MET A 47 27.04 -27.58 10.34
C MET A 47 27.19 -27.30 11.85
N LEU A 48 27.39 -28.34 12.67
CA LEU A 48 27.60 -28.17 14.11
C LEU A 48 28.81 -27.29 14.42
N GLY A 49 29.88 -27.37 13.62
CA GLY A 49 31.06 -26.51 13.78
C GLY A 49 30.85 -25.05 13.36
N GLN A 50 29.78 -24.74 12.63
CA GLN A 50 29.44 -23.37 12.21
C GLN A 50 28.39 -22.70 13.10
N LEU A 51 27.70 -23.44 13.97
CA LEU A 51 26.76 -22.87 14.93
C LEU A 51 27.52 -22.00 15.93
N ARG A 52 27.17 -20.71 15.96
CA ARG A 52 27.80 -19.72 16.85
C ARG A 52 26.91 -19.34 18.02
N ASP A 53 25.59 -19.42 17.84
CA ASP A 53 24.55 -19.02 18.79
C ASP A 53 23.43 -20.08 18.81
N ASP A 54 22.40 -19.86 19.64
CA ASP A 54 21.21 -20.70 19.76
C ASP A 54 20.30 -20.68 18.51
N ASP A 55 20.65 -19.87 17.50
CA ASP A 55 19.86 -19.69 16.28
C ASP A 55 20.19 -20.76 15.23
N VAL A 56 19.44 -21.86 15.30
CA VAL A 56 19.61 -23.01 14.42
C VAL A 56 18.69 -22.86 13.20
N PRO A 57 19.23 -22.77 11.97
CA PRO A 57 18.40 -22.54 10.80
C PRO A 57 17.59 -23.80 10.44
N ALA A 58 16.29 -23.63 10.16
CA ALA A 58 15.43 -24.72 9.71
C ALA A 58 15.83 -25.26 8.32
N GLN A 59 16.44 -24.41 7.49
CA GLN A 59 16.86 -24.67 6.12
C GLN A 59 18.31 -24.26 5.92
N ILE A 60 19.07 -25.10 5.22
CA ILE A 60 20.50 -24.90 4.93
C ILE A 60 20.67 -24.79 3.42
N PHE A 61 21.41 -23.79 2.95
CA PHE A 61 21.65 -23.62 1.52
C PHE A 61 22.82 -24.49 1.04
N VAL A 62 22.65 -25.09 -0.14
CA VAL A 62 23.66 -25.94 -0.75
C VAL A 62 24.34 -25.15 -1.87
N THR A 63 25.66 -24.99 -1.76
CA THR A 63 26.47 -24.22 -2.71
C THR A 63 27.63 -25.03 -3.28
N ASP A 64 28.23 -24.52 -4.35
CA ASP A 64 29.53 -25.02 -4.85
C ASP A 64 30.70 -24.14 -4.37
N ASP A 65 31.92 -24.54 -4.72
CA ASP A 65 33.14 -23.82 -4.32
C ASP A 65 33.23 -22.38 -4.84
N SER A 66 32.48 -22.04 -5.89
CA SER A 66 32.39 -20.70 -6.45
C SER A 66 31.28 -19.85 -5.82
N GLY A 67 30.50 -20.42 -4.90
CA GLY A 67 29.41 -19.77 -4.17
C GLY A 67 28.06 -19.78 -4.89
N PHE A 68 27.91 -20.53 -5.99
CA PHE A 68 26.63 -20.64 -6.69
C PHE A 68 25.64 -21.44 -5.85
N LEU A 69 24.39 -20.99 -5.83
CA LEU A 69 23.31 -21.66 -5.13
C LEU A 69 22.76 -22.81 -6.00
N HIS A 70 22.72 -24.02 -5.44
CA HIS A 70 22.25 -25.23 -6.15
C HIS A 70 20.98 -25.83 -5.54
N GLY A 71 20.67 -25.52 -4.29
CA GLY A 71 19.51 -26.07 -3.60
C GLY A 71 19.42 -25.63 -2.14
N ARG A 72 18.40 -26.16 -1.47
CA ARG A 72 18.22 -26.07 -0.01
C ARG A 72 18.07 -27.47 0.57
N LEU A 73 18.47 -27.64 1.82
CA LEU A 73 18.33 -28.87 2.57
C LEU A 73 17.70 -28.55 3.92
N SER A 74 16.58 -29.19 4.23
CA SER A 74 15.99 -29.08 5.55
C SER A 74 16.92 -29.69 6.60
N LEU A 75 17.13 -28.96 7.69
CA LEU A 75 17.89 -29.45 8.83
C LEU A 75 17.32 -30.78 9.35
N LYS A 76 15.98 -30.88 9.43
CA LYS A 76 15.30 -32.09 9.86
C LYS A 76 15.72 -33.28 8.99
N THR A 77 15.70 -33.12 7.66
CA THR A 77 16.12 -34.17 6.72
C THR A 77 17.56 -34.59 6.98
N LEU A 78 18.49 -33.63 7.13
CA LEU A 78 19.90 -33.91 7.40
C LEU A 78 20.12 -34.66 8.72
N LEU A 79 19.41 -34.29 9.79
CA LEU A 79 19.51 -34.93 11.11
C LEU A 79 18.86 -36.31 11.15
N THR A 80 17.81 -36.54 10.35
CA THR A 80 17.11 -37.84 10.30
C THR A 80 17.72 -38.84 9.31
N GLU A 81 18.63 -38.42 8.43
CA GLU A 81 19.28 -39.30 7.47
C GLU A 81 20.23 -40.27 8.19
N ARG A 82 19.99 -41.57 7.99
CA ARG A 82 20.73 -42.67 8.64
C ARG A 82 21.92 -43.14 7.82
N ASN A 83 21.92 -42.89 6.51
CA ASN A 83 23.03 -43.24 5.65
C ASN A 83 24.04 -42.09 5.59
N ASP A 84 25.05 -42.16 6.44
CA ASP A 84 26.09 -41.15 6.53
C ASP A 84 26.88 -40.96 5.24
N ALA A 85 26.93 -41.97 4.37
CA ALA A 85 27.65 -41.93 3.10
C ALA A 85 26.85 -41.26 1.96
N ARG A 86 25.55 -41.02 2.15
CA ARG A 86 24.71 -40.42 1.12
C ARG A 86 25.11 -38.97 0.86
N PRO A 87 25.27 -38.55 -0.40
CA PRO A 87 25.71 -37.19 -0.71
C PRO A 87 24.59 -36.16 -0.52
N VAL A 88 24.96 -34.94 -0.10
CA VAL A 88 24.03 -33.81 0.11
C VAL A 88 23.25 -33.47 -1.16
N CYS A 89 23.86 -33.62 -2.34
CA CYS A 89 23.18 -33.35 -3.62
C CYS A 89 21.96 -34.26 -3.90
N GLU A 90 21.87 -35.44 -3.27
CA GLU A 90 20.71 -36.32 -3.36
C GLU A 90 19.62 -36.00 -2.33
N LEU A 91 19.97 -35.26 -1.27
CA LEU A 91 19.08 -34.87 -0.20
C LEU A 91 18.47 -33.48 -0.41
N MET A 92 19.16 -32.65 -1.19
CA MET A 92 18.75 -31.26 -1.43
C MET A 92 17.48 -31.18 -2.29
N GLN A 93 16.72 -30.12 -2.06
CA GLN A 93 15.58 -29.71 -2.87
C GLN A 93 15.97 -28.49 -3.73
N PRO A 94 15.34 -28.32 -4.90
CA PRO A 94 15.52 -27.11 -5.70
C PRO A 94 15.03 -25.86 -4.96
N ILE A 95 15.47 -24.70 -5.45
CA ILE A 95 15.01 -23.39 -5.00
C ILE A 95 13.88 -22.96 -5.92
N ASP A 96 12.66 -22.89 -5.39
CA ASP A 96 11.46 -22.51 -6.17
C ASP A 96 11.28 -20.98 -6.24
N TYR A 97 11.87 -20.25 -5.29
CA TYR A 97 11.76 -18.81 -5.18
C TYR A 97 13.03 -18.21 -4.58
N SER A 98 13.52 -17.14 -5.20
CA SER A 98 14.68 -16.38 -4.75
C SER A 98 14.48 -14.91 -5.08
N VAL A 99 15.15 -14.05 -4.32
CA VAL A 99 15.09 -12.59 -4.51
C VAL A 99 16.48 -12.04 -4.76
N GLU A 100 16.59 -10.88 -5.37
CA GLU A 100 17.86 -10.17 -5.57
C GLU A 100 18.06 -9.09 -4.51
N PRO A 101 19.30 -8.79 -4.09
CA PRO A 101 19.57 -7.77 -3.08
C PRO A 101 19.02 -6.38 -3.45
N GLY A 102 18.96 -6.06 -4.75
CA GLY A 102 18.52 -4.76 -5.26
C GLY A 102 17.02 -4.64 -5.49
N GLN A 103 16.24 -5.71 -5.28
CA GLN A 103 14.78 -5.62 -5.37
C GLN A 103 14.23 -4.78 -4.22
N LEU A 104 13.19 -4.00 -4.50
CA LEU A 104 12.53 -3.19 -3.49
C LEU A 104 11.61 -4.07 -2.64
N ARG A 105 11.54 -3.78 -1.33
CA ARG A 105 10.65 -4.52 -0.42
C ARG A 105 9.19 -4.49 -0.88
N ARG A 106 8.71 -3.36 -1.43
CA ARG A 106 7.34 -3.22 -1.98
C ARG A 106 7.02 -4.18 -3.13
N ASP A 107 8.02 -4.56 -3.91
CA ASP A 107 7.84 -5.44 -5.05
C ASP A 107 7.84 -6.92 -4.60
N VAL A 108 8.52 -7.20 -3.50
CA VAL A 108 8.77 -8.57 -2.98
C VAL A 108 7.80 -8.95 -1.86
N ALA A 109 7.34 -7.99 -1.04
CA ALA A 109 6.43 -8.21 0.07
C ALA A 109 5.12 -8.91 -0.30
N PRO A 110 4.44 -8.57 -1.42
CA PRO A 110 3.22 -9.28 -1.84
C PRO A 110 3.47 -10.77 -2.07
N GLU A 111 4.57 -11.10 -2.75
CA GLU A 111 4.94 -12.50 -3.03
C GLU A 111 5.35 -13.25 -1.77
N LEU A 112 6.03 -12.58 -0.82
CA LEU A 112 6.38 -13.17 0.47
C LEU A 112 5.14 -13.47 1.30
N GLN A 113 4.13 -12.61 1.28
CA GLN A 113 2.87 -12.86 1.98
C GLN A 113 2.07 -14.00 1.33
N GLU A 114 1.93 -13.99 0.00
CA GLU A 114 1.18 -15.00 -0.75
C GLU A 114 1.82 -16.40 -0.59
N LYS A 115 3.14 -16.51 -0.75
CA LYS A 115 3.85 -17.78 -0.68
C LYS A 115 4.14 -18.24 0.75
N SER A 116 4.16 -17.32 1.71
CA SER A 116 4.52 -17.55 3.12
C SER A 116 5.74 -18.48 3.31
N PRO A 117 6.89 -18.19 2.69
CA PRO A 117 8.07 -19.06 2.81
C PRO A 117 8.77 -18.88 4.16
N ASP A 118 9.23 -19.98 4.76
CA ASP A 118 10.03 -19.93 6.00
C ASP A 118 11.42 -19.30 5.80
N THR A 119 11.97 -19.42 4.59
CA THR A 119 13.29 -18.85 4.25
C THR A 119 13.38 -18.62 2.75
N VAL A 120 13.94 -17.47 2.35
CA VAL A 120 14.17 -17.10 0.95
C VAL A 120 15.65 -16.77 0.72
N PRO A 121 16.34 -17.45 -0.21
CA PRO A 121 17.70 -17.09 -0.57
C PRO A 121 17.73 -15.77 -1.32
N VAL A 122 18.70 -14.92 -0.96
CA VAL A 122 19.02 -13.70 -1.69
C VAL A 122 20.20 -14.00 -2.62
N VAL A 123 19.99 -13.87 -3.93
CA VAL A 123 20.92 -14.33 -4.97
C VAL A 123 21.36 -13.15 -5.84
N ARG A 124 22.67 -13.07 -6.13
CA ARG A 124 23.24 -12.09 -7.05
C ARG A 124 24.09 -12.79 -8.10
N GLY A 125 23.65 -12.76 -9.36
CA GLY A 125 24.36 -13.43 -10.47
C GLY A 125 24.52 -14.93 -10.24
N GLY A 126 23.51 -15.59 -9.67
CA GLY A 126 23.52 -17.03 -9.34
C GLY A 126 24.25 -17.40 -8.04
N LYS A 127 24.94 -16.45 -7.40
CA LYS A 127 25.64 -16.67 -6.12
C LYS A 127 24.78 -16.29 -4.93
N LEU A 128 24.85 -17.09 -3.87
CA LEU A 128 24.17 -16.80 -2.62
C LEU A 128 24.83 -15.58 -1.95
N ALA A 129 24.07 -14.49 -1.82
CA ALA A 129 24.52 -13.24 -1.23
C ALA A 129 24.05 -13.09 0.23
N GLY A 130 22.93 -13.72 0.58
CA GLY A 130 22.29 -13.63 1.88
C GLY A 130 21.05 -14.51 1.93
N ALA A 131 20.30 -14.41 3.02
CA ALA A 131 19.00 -15.05 3.16
C ALA A 131 18.05 -14.17 3.97
N LEU A 132 16.77 -14.26 3.66
CA LEU A 132 15.69 -13.77 4.51
C LEU A 132 15.14 -14.97 5.27
N TYR A 133 15.33 -15.02 6.59
CA TYR A 133 14.63 -15.99 7.43
C TYR A 133 13.31 -15.38 7.89
N GLU A 134 12.50 -16.17 8.60
CA GLU A 134 11.18 -15.76 9.09
C GLU A 134 11.20 -14.39 9.80
N ARG A 135 12.22 -14.11 10.63
CA ARG A 135 12.34 -12.82 11.34
C ARG A 135 12.59 -11.66 10.39
N GLU A 136 13.48 -11.82 9.41
CA GLU A 136 13.79 -10.80 8.41
C GLU A 136 12.61 -10.57 7.47
N ILE A 137 11.92 -11.65 7.04
CA ILE A 137 10.70 -11.60 6.24
C ILE A 137 9.62 -10.81 7.00
N ALA A 138 9.39 -11.15 8.27
CA ALA A 138 8.41 -10.47 9.10
C ALA A 138 8.76 -8.99 9.31
N SER A 139 10.04 -8.64 9.47
CA SER A 139 10.46 -7.24 9.59
C SER A 139 10.25 -6.48 8.28
N LEU A 140 10.61 -7.08 7.15
CA LEU A 140 10.44 -6.49 5.82
C LEU A 140 8.96 -6.19 5.54
N ILE A 141 8.07 -7.16 5.82
CA ILE A 141 6.63 -6.98 5.63
C ILE A 141 6.09 -5.88 6.54
N ARG A 142 6.41 -5.90 7.84
CA ARG A 142 5.93 -4.88 8.79
C ARG A 142 6.35 -3.47 8.39
N ASP A 143 7.59 -3.30 7.95
CA ASP A 143 8.10 -1.99 7.55
C ASP A 143 7.43 -1.49 6.26
N GLU A 144 7.17 -2.38 5.29
CA GLU A 144 6.40 -2.01 4.09
C GLU A 144 4.95 -1.64 4.43
N GLU A 145 4.26 -2.41 5.28
CA GLU A 145 2.89 -2.10 5.72
C GLU A 145 2.82 -0.75 6.46
N THR A 146 3.84 -0.43 7.25
CA THR A 146 3.95 0.85 7.96
C THR A 146 4.10 2.01 6.98
N ASP A 147 4.94 1.84 5.96
CA ASP A 147 5.16 2.86 4.93
C ASP A 147 3.90 3.09 4.08
N ASP A 148 3.23 2.02 3.66
CA ASP A 148 1.96 2.10 2.94
C ASP A 148 0.90 2.85 3.73
N ALA A 149 0.76 2.54 5.03
CA ALA A 149 -0.18 3.22 5.91
C ALA A 149 0.12 4.73 6.02
N GLN A 150 1.39 5.11 6.09
CA GLN A 150 1.78 6.52 6.17
C GLN A 150 1.56 7.26 4.85
N ARG A 151 1.85 6.63 3.70
CA ARG A 151 1.59 7.19 2.37
C ARG A 151 0.10 7.39 2.12
N GLN A 152 -0.74 6.43 2.51
CA GLN A 152 -2.20 6.53 2.43
C GLN A 152 -2.73 7.77 3.20
N GLY A 153 -2.10 8.12 4.32
CA GLY A 153 -2.39 9.32 5.11
C GLY A 153 -1.82 10.63 4.58
N ALA A 154 -1.32 10.66 3.33
CA ALA A 154 -0.68 11.83 2.71
C ALA A 154 0.56 12.32 3.48
N SER A 155 1.37 11.39 3.98
CA SER A 155 2.66 11.67 4.62
C SER A 155 3.76 10.84 3.97
N LEU A 156 4.96 11.40 3.89
CA LEU A 156 6.14 10.60 3.58
C LEU A 156 6.53 9.70 4.78
N PRO A 157 7.05 8.50 4.47
CA PRO A 157 7.94 7.66 5.26
C PRO A 157 8.60 8.26 6.51
N LEU A 158 8.31 7.82 7.73
CA LEU A 158 9.16 8.19 8.88
C LEU A 158 10.39 7.29 8.94
N ASP A 159 11.58 7.90 9.05
CA ASP A 159 12.86 7.16 9.13
C ASP A 159 13.17 6.66 10.55
N THR A 160 12.43 7.15 11.55
CA THR A 160 12.61 6.88 12.98
C THR A 160 11.25 6.75 13.67
N PRO A 161 11.17 6.11 14.86
CA PRO A 161 9.93 6.07 15.64
C PRO A 161 9.30 7.45 15.85
N TYR A 162 7.98 7.50 15.93
CA TYR A 162 7.21 8.75 15.96
C TYR A 162 7.68 9.73 17.05
N LEU A 163 7.83 9.26 18.30
CA LEU A 163 8.25 10.10 19.42
C LEU A 163 9.72 10.55 19.36
N ALA A 164 10.55 9.84 18.58
CA ALA A 164 11.94 10.25 18.32
C ALA A 164 12.04 11.24 17.15
N THR A 165 10.98 11.38 16.36
CA THR A 165 10.95 12.25 15.19
C THR A 165 10.66 13.69 15.62
N SER A 166 11.58 14.62 15.31
CA SER A 166 11.37 16.02 15.66
C SER A 166 10.19 16.65 14.91
N PRO A 167 9.54 17.69 15.47
CA PRO A 167 8.47 18.41 14.78
C PRO A 167 8.88 18.96 13.41
N TRP A 168 10.15 19.37 13.26
CA TRP A 168 10.70 19.84 11.99
C TRP A 168 10.79 18.73 10.93
N ALA A 169 11.16 17.51 11.34
CA ALA A 169 11.18 16.37 10.45
C ALA A 169 9.74 15.99 10.00
N LEU A 170 8.77 15.96 10.93
CA LEU A 170 7.36 15.74 10.59
C LEU A 170 6.82 16.80 9.62
N TRP A 171 7.12 18.07 9.87
CA TRP A 171 6.72 19.18 9.00
C TRP A 171 7.24 18.98 7.56
N LYS A 172 8.51 18.61 7.37
CA LYS A 172 9.08 18.32 6.04
C LYS A 172 8.39 17.15 5.34
N LYS A 173 7.97 16.13 6.09
CA LYS A 173 7.32 14.92 5.54
C LYS A 173 5.85 15.15 5.16
N ARG A 174 5.19 16.15 5.77
CA ARG A 174 3.76 16.45 5.56
C ARG A 174 3.51 17.68 4.69
N LEU A 175 4.28 18.75 4.86
CA LEU A 175 4.01 20.03 4.20
C LEU A 175 3.90 19.92 2.66
N PRO A 176 4.79 19.22 1.93
CA PRO A 176 4.68 19.12 0.47
C PRO A 176 3.34 18.51 0.04
N TRP A 177 2.89 17.46 0.73
CA TRP A 177 1.60 16.81 0.47
C TRP A 177 0.43 17.70 0.84
N LEU A 178 0.47 18.38 1.99
CA LEU A 178 -0.59 19.31 2.40
C LEU A 178 -0.70 20.50 1.46
N LEU A 179 0.41 21.03 0.94
CA LEU A 179 0.39 22.09 -0.07
C LEU A 179 -0.19 21.60 -1.41
N LEU A 180 0.15 20.38 -1.82
CA LEU A 180 -0.44 19.76 -3.01
C LEU A 180 -1.95 19.58 -2.85
N LEU A 181 -2.39 19.05 -1.70
CA LEU A 181 -3.81 18.87 -1.39
C LEU A 181 -4.53 20.22 -1.31
N PHE A 182 -3.94 21.23 -0.67
CA PHE A 182 -4.51 22.59 -0.63
C PHE A 182 -4.69 23.18 -2.04
N ALA A 183 -3.70 23.01 -2.93
CA ALA A 183 -3.82 23.45 -4.31
C ALA A 183 -4.92 22.67 -5.07
N ALA A 184 -5.05 21.36 -4.81
CA ALA A 184 -6.12 20.55 -5.37
C ALA A 184 -7.49 20.92 -4.80
N GLU A 185 -7.59 21.29 -3.52
CA GLU A 185 -8.82 21.74 -2.88
C GLU A 185 -9.25 23.11 -3.38
N ALA A 186 -8.31 23.99 -3.74
CA ALA A 186 -8.61 25.29 -4.35
C ALA A 186 -9.45 25.16 -5.64
N TYR A 187 -9.32 24.05 -6.37
CA TYR A 187 -10.18 23.73 -7.53
C TYR A 187 -11.68 23.65 -7.16
N THR A 188 -12.02 23.17 -5.96
CA THR A 188 -13.41 23.10 -5.49
C THR A 188 -14.03 24.49 -5.34
N SER A 189 -13.23 25.50 -4.95
CA SER A 189 -13.69 26.89 -4.89
C SER A 189 -14.06 27.43 -6.26
N THR A 190 -13.32 27.08 -7.31
CA THR A 190 -13.66 27.45 -8.69
C THR A 190 -14.98 26.80 -9.13
N ILE A 191 -15.25 25.56 -8.71
CA ILE A 191 -16.55 24.91 -8.99
C ILE A 191 -17.69 25.66 -8.30
N LEU A 192 -17.52 26.09 -7.04
CA LEU A 192 -18.54 26.88 -6.35
C LEU A 192 -18.82 28.22 -7.06
N GLN A 193 -17.80 28.88 -7.59
CA GLN A 193 -17.98 30.11 -8.38
C GLN A 193 -18.80 29.87 -9.65
N VAL A 194 -18.59 28.72 -10.33
CA VAL A 194 -19.39 28.36 -11.52
C VAL A 194 -20.87 28.17 -11.19
N PHE A 195 -21.20 27.80 -9.95
CA PHE A 195 -22.57 27.58 -9.49
C PHE A 195 -23.08 28.67 -8.52
N GLU A 196 -22.47 29.85 -8.53
CA GLU A 196 -22.81 30.97 -7.64
C GLU A 196 -24.26 31.42 -7.81
N GLU A 197 -24.74 31.55 -9.05
CA GLU A 197 -26.13 31.93 -9.34
C GLU A 197 -27.15 30.96 -8.71
N GLN A 198 -26.85 29.66 -8.71
CA GLN A 198 -27.74 28.65 -8.11
C GLN A 198 -27.73 28.72 -6.58
N LEU A 199 -26.58 29.07 -5.99
CA LEU A 199 -26.46 29.30 -4.55
C LEU A 199 -27.19 30.57 -4.11
N GLU A 200 -27.16 31.63 -4.91
CA GLU A 200 -27.91 32.86 -4.65
C GLU A 200 -29.43 32.61 -4.72
N ALA A 201 -29.88 31.84 -5.71
CA ALA A 201 -31.28 31.48 -5.86
C ALA A 201 -31.78 30.57 -4.71
N VAL A 202 -30.96 29.61 -4.26
CA VAL A 202 -31.34 28.69 -3.18
C VAL A 202 -30.19 28.55 -2.17
N ILE A 203 -30.10 29.53 -1.26
CA ILE A 203 -29.07 29.60 -0.20
C ILE A 203 -29.04 28.32 0.65
N ALA A 204 -30.19 27.65 0.82
CA ALA A 204 -30.30 26.41 1.58
C ALA A 204 -29.41 25.27 1.04
N LEU A 205 -29.05 25.29 -0.26
CA LEU A 205 -28.14 24.31 -0.85
C LEU A 205 -26.74 24.37 -0.21
N ALA A 206 -26.28 25.57 0.16
CA ALA A 206 -24.97 25.76 0.78
C ALA A 206 -24.81 24.98 2.10
N PHE A 207 -25.90 24.83 2.86
CA PHE A 207 -25.88 24.15 4.16
C PHE A 207 -25.61 22.65 4.05
N PHE A 208 -25.82 22.05 2.88
CA PHE A 208 -25.58 20.62 2.65
C PHE A 208 -24.24 20.32 2.01
N ILE A 209 -23.53 21.33 1.49
CA ILE A 209 -22.21 21.14 0.86
C ILE A 209 -21.25 20.35 1.78
N PRO A 210 -21.02 20.74 3.06
CA PRO A 210 -20.09 20.01 3.92
C PRO A 210 -20.51 18.55 4.15
N LEU A 211 -21.82 18.29 4.22
CA LEU A 211 -22.37 16.97 4.45
C LEU A 211 -22.16 16.06 3.22
N LEU A 212 -22.40 16.59 2.02
CA LEU A 212 -22.30 15.86 0.76
C LEU A 212 -20.85 15.53 0.40
N ILE A 213 -19.99 16.55 0.45
CA ILE A 213 -18.55 16.44 0.22
C ILE A 213 -17.94 15.48 1.25
N GLY A 214 -18.20 15.72 2.55
CA GLY A 214 -17.69 14.87 3.61
C GLY A 214 -18.11 13.40 3.49
N THR A 215 -19.34 13.13 3.05
CA THR A 215 -19.81 11.75 2.81
C THR A 215 -19.07 11.10 1.63
N GLY A 216 -18.92 11.82 0.52
CA GLY A 216 -18.19 11.35 -0.66
C GLY A 216 -16.73 11.03 -0.36
N GLY A 217 -16.03 11.96 0.29
CA GLY A 217 -14.61 11.81 0.67
C GLY A 217 -14.37 10.70 1.71
N ASN A 218 -15.24 10.58 2.72
CA ASN A 218 -15.15 9.51 3.72
C ASN A 218 -15.39 8.13 3.12
N SER A 219 -16.42 7.98 2.29
CA SER A 219 -16.67 6.76 1.52
C SER A 219 -15.46 6.43 0.63
N GLY A 220 -14.92 7.45 -0.03
CA GLY A 220 -13.82 7.30 -0.97
C GLY A 220 -12.54 6.83 -0.28
N THR A 221 -12.28 7.35 0.92
CA THR A 221 -11.15 6.97 1.77
C THR A 221 -11.27 5.53 2.27
N GLN A 222 -12.46 5.09 2.70
CA GLN A 222 -12.69 3.72 3.15
C GLN A 222 -12.45 2.69 2.03
N ILE A 223 -12.98 2.98 0.84
CA ILE A 223 -12.82 2.11 -0.33
C ILE A 223 -11.35 2.10 -0.77
N THR A 224 -10.71 3.28 -0.85
CA THR A 224 -9.30 3.37 -1.25
C THR A 224 -8.40 2.61 -0.28
N SER A 225 -8.54 2.82 1.03
CA SER A 225 -7.65 2.19 2.01
C SER A 225 -7.76 0.66 2.00
N THR A 226 -8.98 0.13 1.94
CA THR A 226 -9.22 -1.32 1.89
C THR A 226 -8.74 -1.93 0.57
N LEU A 227 -8.97 -1.26 -0.56
CA LEU A 227 -8.58 -1.75 -1.87
C LEU A 227 -7.07 -1.66 -2.12
N VAL A 228 -6.41 -0.57 -1.71
CA VAL A 228 -4.95 -0.45 -1.81
C VAL A 228 -4.28 -1.54 -0.99
N ARG A 229 -4.77 -1.82 0.22
CA ARG A 229 -4.28 -2.94 1.04
C ARG A 229 -4.49 -4.28 0.33
N ALA A 230 -5.69 -4.57 -0.14
CA ALA A 230 -5.98 -5.82 -0.86
C ALA A 230 -5.10 -5.99 -2.11
N MET A 231 -4.75 -4.88 -2.77
CA MET A 231 -3.81 -4.91 -3.89
C MET A 231 -2.35 -5.10 -3.48
N ALA A 232 -1.94 -4.55 -2.33
CA ALA A 232 -0.59 -4.68 -1.79
C ALA A 232 -0.32 -6.13 -1.35
N VAL A 233 -1.31 -6.83 -0.82
CA VAL A 233 -1.18 -8.25 -0.41
C VAL A 233 -1.45 -9.24 -1.55
N GLY A 234 -1.74 -8.76 -2.77
CA GLY A 234 -1.97 -9.61 -3.95
C GLY A 234 -3.38 -10.19 -4.11
N GLU A 235 -4.31 -9.95 -3.19
CA GLU A 235 -5.70 -10.44 -3.24
C GLU A 235 -6.50 -9.88 -4.43
N VAL A 236 -6.21 -8.65 -4.83
CA VAL A 236 -6.95 -7.92 -5.87
C VAL A 236 -6.02 -7.33 -6.93
N GLY A 237 -6.46 -7.37 -8.18
CA GLY A 237 -5.83 -6.66 -9.28
C GLY A 237 -6.81 -6.22 -10.36
N LEU A 238 -6.28 -5.66 -11.44
CA LEU A 238 -7.06 -5.15 -12.58
C LEU A 238 -8.00 -6.17 -13.22
N ARG A 239 -7.62 -7.46 -13.19
CA ARG A 239 -8.45 -8.56 -13.71
C ARG A 239 -9.76 -8.68 -12.94
N ASN A 240 -9.79 -8.24 -11.69
CA ASN A 240 -10.93 -8.29 -10.79
C ASN A 240 -11.77 -7.00 -10.82
N LEU A 241 -11.41 -5.99 -11.64
CA LEU A 241 -12.02 -4.66 -11.62
C LEU A 241 -13.56 -4.70 -11.70
N GLY A 242 -14.12 -5.50 -12.61
CA GLY A 242 -15.58 -5.62 -12.74
C GLY A 242 -16.25 -6.21 -11.50
N ALA A 243 -15.62 -7.20 -10.87
CA ALA A 243 -16.12 -7.81 -9.63
C ALA A 243 -16.03 -6.84 -8.45
N VAL A 244 -14.94 -6.08 -8.35
CA VAL A 244 -14.74 -5.03 -7.34
C VAL A 244 -15.76 -3.91 -7.53
N LEU A 245 -15.90 -3.36 -8.74
CA LEU A 245 -16.88 -2.31 -9.03
C LEU A 245 -18.30 -2.75 -8.69
N ARG A 246 -18.69 -3.97 -9.08
CA ARG A 246 -20.01 -4.49 -8.71
C ARG A 246 -20.19 -4.53 -7.19
N LYS A 247 -19.20 -5.07 -6.47
CA LYS A 247 -19.24 -5.17 -5.00
C LYS A 247 -19.33 -3.78 -4.36
N GLU A 248 -18.44 -2.86 -4.72
CA GLU A 248 -18.38 -1.52 -4.14
C GLU A 248 -19.59 -0.65 -4.50
N VAL A 249 -20.07 -0.69 -5.76
CA VAL A 249 -21.29 0.02 -6.14
C VAL A 249 -22.51 -0.51 -5.37
N THR A 250 -22.65 -1.84 -5.25
CA THR A 250 -23.77 -2.41 -4.46
C THR A 250 -23.69 -1.98 -2.99
N THR A 251 -22.51 -2.04 -2.39
CA THR A 251 -22.28 -1.60 -1.00
C THR A 251 -22.60 -0.12 -0.83
N SER A 252 -22.11 0.72 -1.74
CA SER A 252 -22.34 2.17 -1.72
C SER A 252 -23.81 2.56 -1.88
N VAL A 253 -24.59 1.84 -2.69
CA VAL A 253 -26.03 2.07 -2.77
C VAL A 253 -26.71 1.76 -1.43
N MET A 254 -26.35 0.65 -0.77
CA MET A 254 -26.92 0.32 0.55
C MET A 254 -26.57 1.38 1.60
N ILE A 255 -25.30 1.82 1.63
CA ILE A 255 -24.83 2.89 2.52
C ILE A 255 -25.56 4.19 2.21
N ALA A 256 -25.69 4.57 0.94
CA ALA A 256 -26.32 5.81 0.55
C ALA A 256 -27.82 5.83 0.87
N LEU A 257 -28.52 4.70 0.79
CA LEU A 257 -29.91 4.62 1.23
C LEU A 257 -30.02 4.87 2.74
N ALA A 258 -29.13 4.27 3.54
CA ALA A 258 -29.11 4.48 4.98
C ALA A 258 -28.77 5.94 5.35
N ILE A 259 -27.74 6.52 4.73
CA ILE A 259 -27.33 7.92 4.95
C ILE A 259 -28.38 8.89 4.39
N GLY A 260 -29.04 8.55 3.27
CA GLY A 260 -30.12 9.33 2.67
C GLY A 260 -31.29 9.54 3.62
N LEU A 261 -31.68 8.52 4.40
CA LEU A 261 -32.70 8.66 5.44
C LEU A 261 -32.28 9.66 6.54
N VAL A 262 -31.00 9.63 6.94
CA VAL A 262 -30.45 10.62 7.89
C VAL A 262 -30.40 12.01 7.26
N GLY A 263 -30.08 12.11 5.96
CA GLY A 263 -30.11 13.33 5.17
C GLY A 263 -31.51 13.95 5.11
N LEU A 264 -32.56 13.15 4.89
CA LEU A 264 -33.96 13.59 4.95
C LEU A 264 -34.32 14.15 6.31
N PHE A 265 -33.97 13.42 7.38
CA PHE A 265 -34.21 13.87 8.74
C PHE A 265 -33.50 15.21 9.02
N ARG A 266 -32.26 15.35 8.55
CA ARG A 266 -31.50 16.60 8.68
C ARG A 266 -32.14 17.74 7.90
N ALA A 267 -32.62 17.48 6.68
CA ALA A 267 -33.34 18.46 5.86
C ALA A 267 -34.64 18.92 6.54
N TRP A 268 -35.40 17.98 7.09
CA TRP A 268 -36.60 18.28 7.87
C TRP A 268 -36.29 19.14 9.10
N MET A 269 -35.23 18.82 9.86
CA MET A 269 -34.80 19.60 11.04
C MET A 269 -34.42 21.05 10.67
N LEU A 270 -33.80 21.24 9.50
CA LEU A 270 -33.42 22.57 9.01
C LEU A 270 -34.61 23.33 8.41
N GLY A 271 -35.78 22.71 8.30
CA GLY A 271 -36.97 23.33 7.72
C GLY A 271 -36.81 23.71 6.25
N VAL A 272 -35.95 22.99 5.51
CA VAL A 272 -35.76 23.25 4.07
C VAL A 272 -36.91 22.65 3.28
N GLY A 273 -37.21 23.25 2.11
CA GLY A 273 -38.28 22.77 1.25
C GLY A 273 -38.06 21.34 0.73
N ASN A 274 -39.17 20.68 0.34
CA ASN A 274 -39.16 19.29 -0.15
C ASN A 274 -38.23 19.10 -1.36
N GLU A 275 -38.11 20.10 -2.23
CA GLU A 275 -37.22 20.05 -3.39
C GLU A 275 -35.76 19.95 -2.98
N VAL A 276 -35.31 20.78 -2.03
CA VAL A 276 -33.95 20.73 -1.48
C VAL A 276 -33.69 19.38 -0.80
N ALA A 277 -34.66 18.88 -0.02
CA ALA A 277 -34.54 17.57 0.61
C ALA A 277 -34.36 16.44 -0.42
N LEU A 278 -35.12 16.49 -1.53
CA LEU A 278 -35.01 15.53 -2.64
C LEU A 278 -33.65 15.62 -3.34
N VAL A 279 -33.17 16.84 -3.63
CA VAL A 279 -31.84 17.08 -4.22
C VAL A 279 -30.76 16.45 -3.34
N VAL A 280 -30.80 16.68 -2.02
CA VAL A 280 -29.81 16.13 -1.08
C VAL A 280 -29.80 14.60 -1.13
N CYS A 281 -30.96 13.95 -1.16
CA CYS A 281 -31.05 12.49 -1.16
C CYS A 281 -30.54 11.87 -2.45
N LEU A 282 -30.97 12.39 -3.59
CA LEU A 282 -30.50 11.92 -4.91
C LEU A 282 -28.99 12.12 -5.04
N THR A 283 -28.49 13.26 -4.53
CA THR A 283 -27.07 13.59 -4.56
C THR A 283 -26.26 12.66 -3.65
N LEU A 284 -26.74 12.34 -2.44
CA LEU A 284 -26.06 11.39 -1.56
C LEU A 284 -25.86 10.03 -2.23
N VAL A 285 -26.89 9.53 -2.93
CA VAL A 285 -26.78 8.29 -3.71
C VAL A 285 -25.76 8.44 -4.84
N ALA A 286 -25.88 9.49 -5.65
CA ALA A 286 -25.01 9.71 -6.79
C ALA A 286 -23.53 9.87 -6.38
N ILE A 287 -23.24 10.68 -5.37
CA ILE A 287 -21.87 10.92 -4.88
C ILE A 287 -21.28 9.66 -4.25
N THR A 288 -22.05 8.89 -3.47
CA THR A 288 -21.52 7.67 -2.83
C THR A 288 -21.22 6.58 -3.87
N VAL A 289 -22.04 6.45 -4.90
CA VAL A 289 -21.78 5.56 -6.04
C VAL A 289 -20.59 6.05 -6.86
N TRP A 290 -20.51 7.35 -7.15
CA TRP A 290 -19.39 7.95 -7.85
C TRP A 290 -18.07 7.75 -7.10
N SER A 291 -18.09 7.97 -5.79
CA SER A 291 -16.98 7.71 -4.87
C SER A 291 -16.48 6.26 -4.98
N ALA A 292 -17.39 5.28 -5.00
CA ALA A 292 -17.02 3.88 -5.20
C ALA A 292 -16.33 3.60 -6.54
N ILE A 293 -16.84 4.19 -7.62
CA ILE A 293 -16.28 4.04 -8.97
C ILE A 293 -14.87 4.62 -9.01
N VAL A 294 -14.72 5.87 -8.57
CA VAL A 294 -13.45 6.60 -8.59
C VAL A 294 -12.40 5.91 -7.72
N SER A 295 -12.74 5.61 -6.46
CA SER A 295 -11.83 4.97 -5.50
C SER A 295 -11.47 3.53 -5.88
N SER A 296 -12.30 2.86 -6.68
CA SER A 296 -11.96 1.54 -7.21
C SER A 296 -11.05 1.61 -8.44
N ILE A 297 -11.29 2.56 -9.34
CA ILE A 297 -10.59 2.64 -10.62
C ILE A 297 -9.20 3.26 -10.47
N ILE A 298 -9.08 4.39 -9.77
CA ILE A 298 -7.82 5.15 -9.69
C ILE A 298 -6.66 4.26 -9.19
N PRO A 299 -6.77 3.57 -8.04
CA PRO A 299 -5.67 2.75 -7.53
C PRO A 299 -5.25 1.62 -8.47
N MET A 300 -6.23 0.97 -9.13
CA MET A 300 -5.95 -0.12 -10.07
C MET A 300 -5.27 0.38 -11.35
N VAL A 301 -5.69 1.53 -11.87
CA VAL A 301 -5.08 2.16 -13.05
C VAL A 301 -3.64 2.56 -12.77
N LEU A 302 -3.37 3.13 -11.59
CA LEU A 302 -2.00 3.46 -11.16
C LEU A 302 -1.11 2.22 -11.12
N LYS A 303 -1.61 1.12 -10.54
CA LYS A 303 -0.91 -0.17 -10.55
C LYS A 303 -0.58 -0.64 -11.98
N LYS A 304 -1.51 -0.44 -12.95
CA LYS A 304 -1.26 -0.74 -14.38
C LYS A 304 -0.10 0.08 -14.94
N MET A 305 0.00 1.33 -14.54
CA MET A 305 1.04 2.28 -14.95
C MET A 305 2.36 2.08 -14.20
N ARG A 306 2.45 1.06 -13.32
CA ARG A 306 3.60 0.81 -12.44
C ARG A 306 3.87 1.98 -11.48
N ILE A 307 2.82 2.72 -11.13
CA ILE A 307 2.82 3.71 -10.07
C ILE A 307 2.26 3.03 -8.83
N ASP A 308 2.98 3.14 -7.71
CA ASP A 308 2.55 2.62 -6.43
C ASP A 308 1.21 3.27 -6.01
N PRO A 309 0.12 2.49 -5.88
CA PRO A 309 -1.18 3.03 -5.49
C PRO A 309 -1.18 3.67 -4.10
N ALA A 310 -0.30 3.26 -3.18
CA ALA A 310 -0.21 3.85 -1.85
C ALA A 310 0.29 5.31 -1.90
N VAL A 311 1.04 5.68 -2.95
CA VAL A 311 1.52 7.06 -3.16
C VAL A 311 0.38 8.02 -3.49
N VAL A 312 -0.68 7.55 -4.16
CA VAL A 312 -1.89 8.35 -4.34
C VAL A 312 -2.71 8.23 -3.06
N SER A 313 -2.49 9.20 -2.18
CA SER A 313 -3.07 9.21 -0.84
C SER A 313 -4.59 9.23 -0.91
N ALA A 314 -5.23 8.61 0.09
CA ALA A 314 -6.69 8.62 0.19
C ALA A 314 -7.27 10.06 0.24
N PRO A 315 -6.63 11.04 0.91
CA PRO A 315 -7.03 12.44 0.84
C PRO A 315 -7.05 13.02 -0.58
N PHE A 316 -6.10 12.66 -1.45
CA PHE A 316 -6.10 13.19 -2.82
C PHE A 316 -7.31 12.69 -3.62
N ILE A 317 -7.65 11.41 -3.49
CA ILE A 317 -8.85 10.84 -4.12
C ILE A 317 -10.11 11.48 -3.54
N ALA A 318 -10.15 11.72 -2.23
CA ALA A 318 -11.25 12.44 -1.58
C ALA A 318 -11.43 13.85 -2.18
N THR A 319 -10.37 14.66 -2.30
CA THR A 319 -10.46 16.00 -2.92
C THR A 319 -11.00 15.96 -4.36
N PHE A 320 -10.62 14.94 -5.14
CA PHE A 320 -11.16 14.76 -6.49
C PHE A 320 -12.66 14.41 -6.46
N ILE A 321 -13.08 13.55 -5.54
CA ILE A 321 -14.49 13.22 -5.29
C ILE A 321 -15.27 14.44 -4.80
N ASP A 322 -14.65 15.31 -4.01
CA ASP A 322 -15.27 16.53 -3.49
C ASP A 322 -15.63 17.49 -4.62
N GLY A 323 -14.68 17.78 -5.51
CA GLY A 323 -14.92 18.65 -6.66
C GLY A 323 -15.94 18.06 -7.63
N THR A 324 -15.78 16.80 -8.00
CA THR A 324 -16.75 16.13 -8.90
C THR A 324 -18.12 15.94 -8.23
N GLY A 325 -18.16 15.77 -6.92
CA GLY A 325 -19.37 15.67 -6.11
C GLY A 325 -20.17 16.97 -6.09
N LEU A 326 -19.51 18.12 -5.98
CA LEU A 326 -20.17 19.43 -6.15
C LEU A 326 -20.79 19.58 -7.53
N VAL A 327 -20.08 19.18 -8.59
CA VAL A 327 -20.63 19.20 -9.95
C VAL A 327 -21.89 18.31 -10.03
N ILE A 328 -21.85 17.10 -9.48
CA ILE A 328 -23.02 16.21 -9.42
C ILE A 328 -24.18 16.88 -8.65
N TYR A 329 -23.88 17.46 -7.49
CA TYR A 329 -24.86 18.10 -6.62
C TYR A 329 -25.63 19.22 -7.33
N PHE A 330 -24.90 20.18 -7.91
CA PHE A 330 -25.55 21.32 -8.55
C PHE A 330 -26.27 20.93 -9.84
N ASN A 331 -25.78 19.95 -10.60
CA ASN A 331 -26.51 19.45 -11.76
C ASN A 331 -27.83 18.76 -11.35
N ILE A 332 -27.83 18.00 -10.26
CA ILE A 332 -29.08 17.43 -9.71
C ILE A 332 -30.01 18.56 -9.24
N ALA A 333 -29.47 19.60 -8.59
CA ALA A 333 -30.26 20.75 -8.16
C ALA A 333 -30.97 21.44 -9.33
N LYS A 334 -30.27 21.69 -10.44
CA LYS A 334 -30.85 22.25 -11.68
C LYS A 334 -31.96 21.38 -12.28
N LEU A 335 -31.79 20.07 -12.22
CA LEU A 335 -32.79 19.13 -12.76
C LEU A 335 -34.06 19.02 -11.90
N VAL A 336 -33.94 19.22 -10.59
CA VAL A 336 -35.04 19.03 -9.65
C VAL A 336 -35.77 20.33 -9.35
N ILE A 337 -35.04 21.43 -9.18
CA ILE A 337 -35.61 22.74 -8.87
C ILE A 337 -35.75 23.49 -10.19
N ALA A 338 -36.98 23.59 -10.69
CA ALA A 338 -37.27 24.17 -12.01
C ALA A 338 -36.78 25.62 -12.16
N ASP A 339 -36.73 26.37 -11.06
CA ASP A 339 -36.25 27.75 -11.01
C ASP A 339 -34.72 27.88 -11.14
N LEU A 340 -33.97 26.77 -11.06
CA LEU A 340 -32.51 26.72 -11.23
C LEU A 340 -32.05 26.28 -12.63
N ALA A 341 -32.99 25.88 -13.50
CA ALA A 341 -32.72 25.22 -14.79
C ALA A 341 -32.09 26.14 -15.85
#